data_AF-A0A939R4E1-F1
#
_entry.id   AF-A0A939R4E1-F1
#
_cell.length_a   1.000
_cell.length_b   1.000
_cell.length_c   1.000
_cell.angle_alpha   90.00
_cell.angle_beta   90.00
_cell.angle_gamma   90.00
#
_symmetry.space_group_name_H-M   'P 1'
#
loop_
_entity.id
_entity.type
_entity.pdbx_description
1 polymer ?
#
loop_
_entity_poly.entity_id
_entity_poly.type
_entity_poly.pdbx_seq_one_letter_code
_entity_poly.pdbx_strand_id
1 'polypeptide(L)'
;MSNKGLALVTGADGGMGTIHTRTLAKEGYEVIMACYDAQVAEPVYQSIREETGATLHLMQVDLGDLHDIIRFADEVKSKFSSLKILLNNAGVLCHKAKNSVDNIEYTRAVNYLGHYTLTNALLPIMGPGTRIVSMISIAYIMGKIGEDFLSPTDDEKFNRFTAYGSSKRALYYFTLYAAEKWKERGICINVADPDIVSTGIIRQGNIVVDKLCDWFFRPIINTPEQGAATMLAAALKPEFEGVTGAYFKKQKVKKPKKRYYNNIAERELLIKISQETLRKNGIEL
;
A
#
# COMPACT_ATOMS: atom_id res chain seq x y z
N MET A 1 2.29 13.58 24.98
CA MET A 1 1.10 13.04 24.29
C MET A 1 0.93 11.59 24.72
N SER A 2 -0.29 11.10 24.94
CA SER A 2 -0.53 9.69 25.24
C SER A 2 -0.16 8.84 24.01
N ASN A 3 0.72 7.86 24.16
CA ASN A 3 1.11 6.95 23.08
C ASN A 3 -0.11 6.09 22.67
N LYS A 4 -0.66 6.32 21.46
CA LYS A 4 -1.80 5.54 20.90
C LYS A 4 -1.35 4.18 20.33
N GLY A 5 -0.06 3.89 20.36
CA GLY A 5 0.57 2.69 19.83
C GLY A 5 1.39 2.96 18.57
N LEU A 6 1.82 1.89 17.94
CA LEU A 6 2.66 1.93 16.75
C LEU A 6 1.83 2.01 15.46
N ALA A 7 2.25 2.88 14.55
CA ALA A 7 1.79 2.92 13.17
C ALA A 7 2.96 2.68 12.21
N LEU A 8 2.71 2.05 11.06
CA LEU A 8 3.68 1.86 10.00
C LEU A 8 3.13 2.39 8.68
N VAL A 9 3.93 3.19 7.98
CA VAL A 9 3.59 3.74 6.67
C VAL A 9 4.66 3.35 5.65
N THR A 10 4.28 2.60 4.62
CA THR A 10 5.16 2.33 3.48
C THR A 10 5.19 3.53 2.52
N GLY A 11 6.35 3.88 1.96
CA GLY A 11 6.50 5.05 1.08
C GLY A 11 6.22 6.35 1.83
N ALA A 12 6.66 6.42 3.09
CA ALA A 12 6.39 7.51 4.03
C ALA A 12 7.02 8.86 3.63
N ASP A 13 8.01 8.83 2.74
CA ASP A 13 8.71 9.99 2.17
C ASP A 13 8.02 10.58 0.92
N GLY A 14 7.07 9.84 0.32
CA GLY A 14 6.28 10.34 -0.81
C GLY A 14 5.28 11.42 -0.41
N GLY A 15 4.70 12.13 -1.39
CA GLY A 15 3.79 13.26 -1.13
C GLY A 15 2.61 12.93 -0.20
N MET A 16 1.90 11.83 -0.45
CA MET A 16 0.82 11.37 0.45
C MET A 16 1.37 10.70 1.73
N GLY A 17 2.45 9.92 1.63
CA GLY A 17 3.06 9.24 2.78
C GLY A 17 3.56 10.21 3.84
N THR A 18 4.10 11.36 3.42
CA THR A 18 4.53 12.45 4.30
C THR A 18 3.35 13.01 5.09
N ILE A 19 2.20 13.19 4.43
CA ILE A 19 0.97 13.66 5.07
C ILE A 19 0.42 12.60 6.03
N HIS A 20 0.41 11.32 5.62
CA HIS A 20 -0.01 10.21 6.47
C HIS A 20 0.81 10.15 7.75
N THR A 21 2.14 10.14 7.61
CA THR A 21 3.10 10.08 8.72
C THR A 21 2.92 11.26 9.66
N ARG A 22 2.85 12.48 9.12
CA ARG A 22 2.64 13.70 9.92
C ARG A 22 1.31 13.66 10.68
N THR A 23 0.23 13.24 10.04
CA THR A 23 -1.08 13.15 10.71
C THR A 23 -1.07 12.10 11.82
N LEU A 24 -0.51 10.91 11.57
CA LEU A 24 -0.39 9.87 12.59
C LEU A 24 0.46 10.34 13.79
N ALA A 25 1.58 11.01 13.53
CA ALA A 25 2.43 11.58 14.56
C ALA A 25 1.68 12.62 15.42
N LYS A 26 0.95 13.57 14.79
CA LYS A 26 0.12 14.56 15.49
C LYS A 26 -1.02 13.94 16.29
N GLU A 27 -1.54 12.79 15.84
CA GLU A 27 -2.56 12.02 16.55
C GLU A 27 -2.00 11.25 17.76
N GLY A 28 -0.69 11.25 17.98
CA GLY A 28 -0.04 10.62 19.13
C GLY A 28 0.42 9.17 18.90
N TYR A 29 0.56 8.74 17.64
CA TYR A 29 1.19 7.46 17.31
C TYR A 29 2.71 7.62 17.24
N GLU A 30 3.41 6.57 17.67
CA GLU A 30 4.79 6.32 17.25
C GLU A 30 4.76 5.77 15.82
N VAL A 31 5.58 6.31 14.91
CA VAL A 31 5.46 5.98 13.48
C VAL A 31 6.75 5.43 12.89
N ILE A 32 6.66 4.24 12.27
CA ILE A 32 7.68 3.71 11.39
C ILE A 32 7.46 4.27 9.99
N MET A 33 8.42 5.06 9.52
CA MET A 33 8.58 5.50 8.16
C MET A 33 9.34 4.42 7.39
N ALA A 34 8.60 3.54 6.71
CA ALA A 34 9.17 2.49 5.88
C ALA A 34 9.39 3.03 4.46
N CYS A 35 10.65 3.29 4.11
CA CYS A 35 11.03 3.97 2.86
C CYS A 35 11.97 3.12 2.03
N TYR A 36 11.93 3.27 0.70
CA TYR A 36 12.83 2.53 -0.21
C TYR A 36 14.30 2.96 -0.03
N ASP A 37 14.52 4.26 0.14
CA ASP A 37 15.83 4.85 0.39
C ASP A 37 15.76 5.73 1.64
N ALA A 38 16.44 5.30 2.71
CA ALA A 38 16.45 6.03 3.96
C ALA A 38 17.19 7.38 3.86
N GLN A 39 18.22 7.49 3.01
CA GLN A 39 18.96 8.74 2.85
C GLN A 39 18.09 9.81 2.18
N VAL A 40 17.29 9.40 1.17
CA VAL A 40 16.34 10.29 0.50
C VAL A 40 15.21 10.71 1.44
N ALA A 41 14.79 9.82 2.34
CA ALA A 41 13.71 10.08 3.30
C ALA A 41 14.13 10.92 4.52
N GLU A 42 15.44 11.03 4.80
CA GLU A 42 15.98 11.70 5.99
C GLU A 42 15.49 13.16 6.16
N PRO A 43 15.46 14.03 5.13
CA PRO A 43 14.95 15.39 5.28
C PRO A 43 13.46 15.43 5.68
N VAL A 44 12.65 14.51 5.16
CA VAL A 44 11.22 14.40 5.49
C VAL A 44 11.07 13.92 6.94
N TYR A 45 11.85 12.91 7.34
CA TYR A 45 11.91 12.41 8.71
C TYR A 45 12.22 13.54 9.71
N GLN A 46 13.29 14.31 9.46
CA GLN A 46 13.68 15.43 10.32
C GLN A 46 12.58 16.48 10.42
N SER A 47 12.01 16.88 9.27
CA SER A 47 10.94 17.88 9.22
C SER A 47 9.72 17.47 10.05
N ILE A 48 9.25 16.21 9.94
CA ILE A 48 8.07 15.76 10.71
C ILE A 48 8.42 15.64 12.20
N ARG A 49 9.63 15.18 12.52
CA ARG A 49 10.08 15.05 13.91
C ARG A 49 10.14 16.41 14.61
N GLU A 50 10.70 17.42 13.96
CA GLU A 50 10.76 18.80 14.45
C GLU A 50 9.36 19.42 14.59
N GLU A 51 8.49 19.20 13.59
CA GLU A 51 7.14 19.77 13.58
C GLU A 51 6.23 19.18 14.67
N THR A 52 6.37 17.87 14.96
CA THR A 52 5.42 17.13 15.81
C THR A 52 5.96 16.78 17.19
N GLY A 53 7.30 16.70 17.35
CA GLY A 53 7.94 16.18 18.56
C GLY A 53 7.65 14.70 18.83
N ALA A 54 7.06 13.97 17.86
CA ALA A 54 6.70 12.57 18.02
C ALA A 54 7.90 11.63 17.82
N THR A 55 7.80 10.42 18.37
CA THR A 55 8.78 9.35 18.11
C THR A 55 8.56 8.79 16.71
N LEU A 56 9.56 8.96 15.86
CA LEU A 56 9.59 8.44 14.49
C LEU A 56 10.77 7.48 14.33
N HIS A 57 10.57 6.41 13.55
CA HIS A 57 11.60 5.46 13.16
C HIS A 57 11.74 5.46 11.65
N LEU A 58 12.89 5.87 11.13
CA LEU A 58 13.18 5.75 9.71
C LEU A 58 13.82 4.38 9.45
N MET A 59 13.18 3.56 8.62
CA MET A 59 13.62 2.21 8.33
C MET A 59 13.55 1.93 6.82
N GLN A 60 14.60 1.32 6.28
CA GLN A 60 14.68 0.99 4.87
C GLN A 60 14.01 -0.34 4.55
N VAL A 61 13.23 -0.38 3.48
CA VAL A 61 12.67 -1.60 2.89
C VAL A 61 12.43 -1.46 1.38
N ASP A 62 12.95 -2.41 0.61
CA ASP A 62 12.61 -2.60 -0.80
C ASP A 62 11.41 -3.56 -0.92
N LEU A 63 10.24 -3.03 -1.26
CA LEU A 63 9.04 -3.84 -1.51
C LEU A 63 9.11 -4.70 -2.78
N GLY A 64 10.15 -4.50 -3.61
CA GLY A 64 10.47 -5.32 -4.76
C GLY A 64 11.41 -6.49 -4.44
N ASP A 65 11.87 -6.64 -3.19
CA ASP A 65 12.72 -7.74 -2.74
C ASP A 65 12.03 -8.49 -1.60
N LEU A 66 11.58 -9.72 -1.87
CA LEU A 66 10.85 -10.51 -0.88
C LEU A 66 11.68 -10.81 0.37
N HIS A 67 12.98 -11.01 0.25
CA HIS A 67 13.84 -11.30 1.41
C HIS A 67 14.11 -10.04 2.23
N ASP A 68 14.24 -8.88 1.58
CA ASP A 68 14.37 -7.60 2.28
C ASP A 68 13.09 -7.26 3.08
N ILE A 69 11.92 -7.61 2.54
CA ILE A 69 10.64 -7.48 3.26
C ILE A 69 10.62 -8.35 4.54
N ILE A 70 11.10 -9.60 4.45
CA ILE A 70 11.15 -10.49 5.62
C ILE A 70 12.14 -9.96 6.66
N ARG A 71 13.36 -9.59 6.24
CA ARG A 71 14.36 -8.95 7.11
C ARG A 71 13.77 -7.73 7.82
N PHE A 72 13.11 -6.84 7.07
CA PHE A 72 12.47 -5.65 7.62
C PHE A 72 11.37 -6.02 8.63
N ALA A 73 10.50 -6.97 8.30
CA ALA A 73 9.43 -7.40 9.20
C ALA A 73 9.97 -8.02 10.49
N ASP A 74 11.03 -8.82 10.41
CA ASP A 74 11.71 -9.40 11.58
C ASP A 74 12.37 -8.32 12.45
N GLU A 75 13.01 -7.33 11.83
CA GLU A 75 13.54 -6.17 12.55
C GLU A 75 12.44 -5.41 13.30
N VAL A 76 11.29 -5.16 12.65
CA VAL A 76 10.13 -4.52 13.30
C VAL A 76 9.61 -5.36 14.46
N LYS A 77 9.40 -6.67 14.26
CA LYS A 77 8.93 -7.57 15.33
C LYS A 77 9.91 -7.69 16.49
N SER A 78 11.21 -7.54 16.25
CA SER A 78 12.23 -7.56 17.31
C SER A 78 12.20 -6.31 18.20
N LYS A 79 11.74 -5.17 17.66
CA LYS A 79 11.70 -3.88 18.35
C LYS A 79 10.33 -3.56 18.95
N PHE A 80 9.26 -4.10 18.37
CA PHE A 80 7.89 -3.73 18.71
C PHE A 80 6.98 -4.94 18.90
N SER A 81 6.15 -4.89 19.93
CA SER A 81 5.26 -6.00 20.32
C SER A 81 3.84 -5.89 19.78
N SER A 82 3.41 -4.71 19.31
CA SER A 82 2.03 -4.50 18.82
C SER A 82 1.96 -3.41 17.75
N LEU A 83 1.41 -3.73 16.58
CA LEU A 83 1.12 -2.80 15.49
C LEU A 83 -0.37 -2.43 15.46
N LYS A 84 -0.69 -1.14 15.59
CA LYS A 84 -2.09 -0.63 15.59
C LYS A 84 -2.55 -0.18 14.22
N ILE A 85 -1.68 0.47 13.45
CA ILE A 85 -2.02 0.96 12.10
C ILE A 85 -0.97 0.50 11.10
N LEU A 86 -1.43 -0.07 9.99
CA LEU A 86 -0.58 -0.34 8.81
C LEU A 86 -1.17 0.37 7.59
N LEU A 87 -0.42 1.31 7.03
CA LEU A 87 -0.75 1.99 5.79
C LEU A 87 0.11 1.45 4.65
N ASN A 88 -0.48 0.55 3.87
CA ASN A 88 0.08 0.04 2.61
C ASN A 88 -0.11 1.12 1.53
N ASN A 89 0.68 2.19 1.65
CA ASN A 89 0.61 3.40 0.83
C ASN A 89 1.57 3.38 -0.37
N ALA A 90 2.70 2.66 -0.28
CA ALA A 90 3.71 2.71 -1.33
C ALA A 90 3.15 2.21 -2.67
N GLY A 91 3.66 2.77 -3.75
CA GLY A 91 3.32 2.28 -5.07
C GLY A 91 4.11 2.96 -6.17
N VAL A 92 4.35 2.21 -7.23
CA VAL A 92 5.06 2.62 -8.43
C VAL A 92 4.19 2.41 -9.67
N LEU A 93 4.53 3.13 -10.74
CA LEU A 93 4.03 2.92 -12.09
C LEU A 93 5.25 2.90 -13.00
N CYS A 94 5.70 1.72 -13.43
CA CYS A 94 6.86 1.63 -14.30
C CYS A 94 6.56 2.14 -15.72
N HIS A 95 7.53 2.86 -16.31
CA HIS A 95 7.42 3.35 -17.70
C HIS A 95 7.94 2.35 -18.74
N LYS A 96 8.82 1.45 -18.32
CA LYS A 96 9.44 0.42 -19.14
C LYS A 96 9.30 -0.94 -18.45
N ALA A 97 9.43 -2.01 -19.23
CA ALA A 97 9.49 -3.35 -18.67
C ALA A 97 10.62 -3.44 -17.65
N LYS A 98 10.30 -3.93 -16.46
CA LYS A 98 11.26 -4.15 -15.37
C LYS A 98 10.77 -5.35 -14.58
N ASN A 99 11.69 -6.21 -14.18
CA ASN A 99 11.43 -7.29 -13.24
C ASN A 99 12.10 -6.97 -11.90
N SER A 100 11.51 -7.47 -10.82
CA SER A 100 12.07 -7.47 -9.48
C SER A 100 13.23 -8.48 -9.36
N VAL A 101 13.92 -8.46 -8.22
CA VAL A 101 14.98 -9.45 -7.94
C VAL A 101 14.43 -10.88 -7.91
N ASP A 102 13.17 -11.04 -7.48
CA ASP A 102 12.44 -12.32 -7.49
C ASP A 102 11.85 -12.68 -8.87
N ASN A 103 12.27 -11.99 -9.94
CA ASN A 103 11.87 -12.21 -11.33
C ASN A 103 10.34 -12.06 -11.59
N ILE A 104 9.72 -11.06 -10.98
CA ILE A 104 8.30 -10.72 -11.15
C ILE A 104 8.21 -9.34 -11.79
N GLU A 105 7.22 -9.07 -12.65
CA GLU A 105 7.03 -7.71 -13.17
C GLU A 105 6.95 -6.69 -12.00
N TYR A 106 7.78 -5.65 -12.07
CA TYR A 106 8.14 -4.82 -10.93
C TYR A 106 6.96 -4.06 -10.31
N THR A 107 6.01 -3.60 -11.11
CA THR A 107 4.80 -2.91 -10.61
C THR A 107 3.96 -3.86 -9.77
N ARG A 108 3.72 -5.09 -10.24
CA ARG A 108 2.98 -6.12 -9.50
C ARG A 108 3.74 -6.61 -8.27
N ALA A 109 5.07 -6.72 -8.37
CA ALA A 109 5.93 -7.03 -7.22
C ALA A 109 5.76 -5.98 -6.12
N VAL A 110 6.09 -4.71 -6.38
CA VAL A 110 6.06 -3.63 -5.37
C VAL A 110 4.65 -3.32 -4.87
N ASN A 111 3.71 -3.09 -5.79
CA ASN A 111 2.39 -2.57 -5.40
C ASN A 111 1.53 -3.64 -4.72
N TYR A 112 1.70 -4.91 -5.07
CA TYR A 112 0.86 -5.99 -4.56
C TYR A 112 1.65 -6.99 -3.72
N LEU A 113 2.58 -7.75 -4.32
CA LEU A 113 3.18 -8.88 -3.63
C LEU A 113 3.99 -8.41 -2.42
N GLY A 114 4.71 -7.29 -2.52
CA GLY A 114 5.46 -6.71 -1.41
C GLY A 114 4.56 -6.34 -0.22
N HIS A 115 3.42 -5.70 -0.46
CA HIS A 115 2.46 -5.39 0.59
C HIS A 115 1.75 -6.64 1.14
N TYR A 116 1.46 -7.62 0.28
CA TYR A 116 0.92 -8.92 0.70
C TYR A 116 1.89 -9.60 1.66
N THR A 117 3.17 -9.72 1.28
CA THR A 117 4.23 -10.33 2.09
C THR A 117 4.41 -9.56 3.39
N LEU A 118 4.58 -8.24 3.34
CA LEU A 118 4.78 -7.39 4.51
C LEU A 118 3.60 -7.52 5.51
N THR A 119 2.36 -7.45 5.01
CA THR A 119 1.18 -7.53 5.86
C THR A 119 1.08 -8.89 6.57
N ASN A 120 1.34 -9.99 5.86
CA ASN A 120 1.35 -11.33 6.46
C ASN A 120 2.54 -11.51 7.43
N ALA A 121 3.73 -11.00 7.09
CA ALA A 121 4.93 -11.12 7.94
C ALA A 121 4.82 -10.35 9.26
N LEU A 122 4.08 -9.23 9.27
CA LEU A 122 3.79 -8.43 10.47
C LEU A 122 2.57 -8.93 11.24
N LEU A 123 1.80 -9.87 10.69
CA LEU A 123 0.60 -10.41 11.31
C LEU A 123 0.80 -10.94 12.76
N PRO A 124 1.95 -11.52 13.16
CA PRO A 124 2.16 -11.95 14.55
C PRO A 124 2.08 -10.84 15.60
N ILE A 125 2.37 -9.58 15.25
CA ILE A 125 2.27 -8.43 16.16
C ILE A 125 0.98 -7.63 15.96
N MET A 126 0.00 -8.17 15.24
CA MET A 126 -1.32 -7.57 15.04
C MET A 126 -2.38 -8.30 15.88
N GLY A 127 -3.35 -7.55 16.40
CA GLY A 127 -4.41 -8.08 17.25
C GLY A 127 -5.71 -7.29 17.15
N PRO A 128 -6.64 -7.48 18.11
CA PRO A 128 -7.91 -6.77 18.12
C PRO A 128 -7.73 -5.25 18.04
N GLY A 129 -8.45 -4.62 17.12
CA GLY A 129 -8.41 -3.18 16.88
C GLY A 129 -7.29 -2.72 15.94
N THR A 130 -6.41 -3.62 15.45
CA THR A 130 -5.45 -3.27 14.38
C THR A 130 -6.22 -2.89 13.11
N ARG A 131 -5.83 -1.76 12.49
CA ARG A 131 -6.42 -1.24 11.25
C ARG A 131 -5.38 -1.19 10.15
N ILE A 132 -5.65 -1.92 9.07
CA ILE A 132 -4.83 -1.97 7.86
C ILE A 132 -5.59 -1.25 6.75
N VAL A 133 -4.93 -0.31 6.07
CA VAL A 133 -5.53 0.37 4.91
C VAL A 133 -4.57 0.31 3.74
N SER A 134 -5.03 -0.19 2.61
CA SER A 134 -4.25 -0.26 1.37
C SER A 134 -4.68 0.80 0.36
N MET A 135 -3.71 1.51 -0.21
CA MET A 135 -3.95 2.53 -1.22
C MET A 135 -4.18 1.86 -2.58
N ILE A 136 -5.42 1.96 -3.08
CA ILE A 136 -5.78 1.51 -4.42
C ILE A 136 -5.96 2.70 -5.37
N SER A 137 -6.44 2.43 -6.57
CA SER A 137 -6.79 3.45 -7.57
C SER A 137 -7.93 2.92 -8.40
N ILE A 138 -8.77 3.81 -8.94
CA ILE A 138 -9.80 3.49 -9.94
C ILE A 138 -9.29 2.61 -11.10
N ALA A 139 -7.98 2.66 -11.40
CA ALA A 139 -7.30 1.77 -12.35
C ALA A 139 -7.52 0.27 -12.08
N TYR A 140 -7.94 -0.14 -10.87
CA TYR A 140 -8.32 -1.52 -10.57
C TYR A 140 -9.38 -2.08 -11.54
N ILE A 141 -10.20 -1.20 -12.12
CA ILE A 141 -11.21 -1.52 -13.14
C ILE A 141 -10.58 -2.08 -14.42
N MET A 142 -9.36 -1.66 -14.76
CA MET A 142 -8.63 -2.08 -15.96
C MET A 142 -7.76 -3.33 -15.75
N GLY A 143 -7.55 -3.75 -14.49
CA GLY A 143 -6.71 -4.91 -14.19
C GLY A 143 -7.26 -6.24 -14.70
N LYS A 144 -6.47 -7.30 -14.55
CA LYS A 144 -6.89 -8.70 -14.67
C LYS A 144 -5.95 -9.56 -13.83
N ILE A 145 -6.49 -10.55 -13.14
CA ILE A 145 -5.68 -11.60 -12.51
C ILE A 145 -5.80 -12.86 -13.36
N GLY A 146 -4.64 -13.38 -13.78
CA GLY A 146 -4.48 -14.66 -14.45
C GLY A 146 -3.41 -15.49 -13.75
N GLU A 147 -3.16 -16.70 -14.24
CA GLU A 147 -2.12 -17.58 -13.69
C GLU A 147 -0.71 -16.98 -13.81
N ASP A 148 -0.50 -16.17 -14.85
CA ASP A 148 0.74 -15.42 -15.13
C ASP A 148 0.82 -14.08 -14.38
N PHE A 149 -0.09 -13.82 -13.43
CA PHE A 149 -0.15 -12.53 -12.74
C PHE A 149 1.14 -12.20 -11.95
N LEU A 150 1.88 -13.20 -11.47
CA LEU A 150 3.19 -12.98 -10.82
C LEU A 150 4.37 -13.46 -11.68
N SER A 151 4.20 -13.49 -13.01
CA SER A 151 5.30 -13.80 -13.95
C SER A 151 6.16 -12.58 -14.28
N PRO A 152 7.39 -12.79 -14.77
CA PRO A 152 8.19 -11.71 -15.34
C PRO A 152 7.54 -11.10 -16.59
N THR A 153 8.00 -9.92 -16.99
CA THR A 153 7.63 -9.26 -18.25
C THR A 153 8.88 -9.01 -19.10
N ASP A 154 8.64 -8.73 -20.39
CA ASP A 154 9.59 -8.20 -21.36
C ASP A 154 8.99 -6.94 -22.03
N ASP A 155 9.76 -6.30 -22.91
CA ASP A 155 9.33 -5.09 -23.62
C ASP A 155 8.16 -5.34 -24.58
N GLU A 156 7.97 -6.57 -25.07
CA GLU A 156 6.88 -6.92 -25.98
C GLU A 156 5.54 -7.07 -25.25
N LYS A 157 5.56 -7.63 -24.04
CA LYS A 157 4.36 -7.89 -23.22
C LYS A 157 3.97 -6.71 -22.33
N PHE A 158 4.91 -5.82 -22.01
CA PHE A 158 4.70 -4.84 -20.96
C PHE A 158 3.67 -3.77 -21.34
N ASN A 159 2.64 -3.63 -20.50
CA ASN A 159 1.72 -2.50 -20.55
C ASN A 159 1.60 -1.87 -19.16
N ARG A 160 2.10 -0.64 -19.02
CA ARG A 160 2.13 0.10 -17.74
C ARG A 160 0.77 0.20 -17.05
N PHE A 161 -0.30 0.45 -17.80
CA PHE A 161 -1.63 0.66 -17.23
C PHE A 161 -2.28 -0.68 -16.83
N THR A 162 -2.06 -1.73 -17.61
CA THR A 162 -2.50 -3.08 -17.26
C THR A 162 -1.78 -3.59 -16.02
N ALA A 163 -0.45 -3.46 -15.94
CA ALA A 163 0.34 -3.87 -14.77
C ALA A 163 -0.12 -3.13 -13.50
N TYR A 164 -0.24 -1.80 -13.59
CA TYR A 164 -0.71 -0.97 -12.48
C TYR A 164 -2.15 -1.30 -12.07
N GLY A 165 -3.09 -1.33 -13.02
CA GLY A 165 -4.49 -1.67 -12.75
C GLY A 165 -4.64 -3.06 -12.15
N SER A 166 -3.88 -4.03 -12.62
CA SER A 166 -3.89 -5.40 -12.09
C SER A 166 -3.34 -5.44 -10.66
N SER A 167 -2.26 -4.70 -10.37
CA SER A 167 -1.75 -4.59 -9.00
C SER A 167 -2.77 -3.98 -8.02
N LYS A 168 -3.52 -2.95 -8.45
CA LYS A 168 -4.55 -2.31 -7.60
C LYS A 168 -5.80 -3.19 -7.45
N ARG A 169 -6.14 -4.01 -8.45
CA ARG A 169 -7.16 -5.06 -8.31
C ARG A 169 -6.72 -6.13 -7.31
N ALA A 170 -5.47 -6.56 -7.39
CA ALA A 170 -4.92 -7.57 -6.51
C ALA A 170 -4.95 -7.13 -5.04
N LEU A 171 -4.57 -5.88 -4.73
CA LEU A 171 -4.71 -5.32 -3.38
C LEU A 171 -6.16 -5.34 -2.88
N TYR A 172 -7.12 -5.01 -3.74
CA TYR A 172 -8.54 -5.06 -3.37
C TYR A 172 -9.00 -6.49 -3.05
N TYR A 173 -8.60 -7.47 -3.86
CA TYR A 173 -8.95 -8.88 -3.63
C TYR A 173 -8.27 -9.47 -2.41
N PHE A 174 -7.01 -9.12 -2.17
CA PHE A 174 -6.34 -9.46 -0.92
C PHE A 174 -7.06 -8.87 0.29
N THR A 175 -7.49 -7.61 0.23
CA THR A 175 -8.27 -6.98 1.31
C THR A 175 -9.56 -7.74 1.59
N LEU A 176 -10.33 -8.11 0.56
CA LEU A 176 -11.56 -8.89 0.75
C LEU A 176 -11.29 -10.26 1.38
N TYR A 177 -10.26 -10.97 0.90
CA TYR A 177 -9.86 -12.26 1.45
C TYR A 177 -9.41 -12.15 2.92
N ALA A 178 -8.54 -11.19 3.21
CA ALA A 178 -7.96 -10.97 4.54
C ALA A 178 -9.02 -10.49 5.55
N ALA A 179 -10.00 -9.69 5.11
CA ALA A 179 -11.11 -9.26 5.94
C ALA A 179 -11.96 -10.44 6.44
N GLU A 180 -12.19 -11.43 5.57
CA GLU A 180 -12.87 -12.69 5.95
C GLU A 180 -11.96 -13.52 6.88
N LYS A 181 -10.70 -13.72 6.51
CA LYS A 181 -9.74 -14.58 7.24
C LYS A 181 -9.39 -14.07 8.63
N TRP A 182 -9.29 -12.76 8.84
CA TRP A 182 -8.79 -12.17 10.09
C TRP A 182 -9.90 -11.56 10.96
N LYS A 183 -11.17 -11.77 10.59
CA LYS A 183 -12.33 -11.27 11.33
C LYS A 183 -12.32 -11.70 12.80
N GLU A 184 -12.05 -12.98 13.07
CA GLU A 184 -12.04 -13.53 14.43
C GLU A 184 -10.85 -13.03 15.27
N ARG A 185 -9.79 -12.54 14.63
CA ARG A 185 -8.66 -11.90 15.31
C ARG A 185 -8.94 -10.44 15.69
N GLY A 186 -10.08 -9.90 15.30
CA GLY A 186 -10.43 -8.49 15.49
C GLY A 186 -9.57 -7.52 14.67
N ILE A 187 -8.93 -8.00 13.61
CA ILE A 187 -8.11 -7.18 12.70
C ILE A 187 -9.01 -6.68 11.57
N CYS A 188 -8.95 -5.37 11.30
CA CYS A 188 -9.71 -4.74 10.23
C CYS A 188 -8.78 -4.40 9.07
N ILE A 189 -9.15 -4.78 7.84
CA ILE A 189 -8.42 -4.43 6.62
C ILE A 189 -9.36 -3.84 5.59
N ASN A 190 -9.00 -2.68 5.04
CA ASN A 190 -9.81 -1.93 4.08
C ASN A 190 -8.96 -1.36 2.95
N VAL A 191 -9.62 -0.88 1.90
CA VAL A 191 -8.96 -0.14 0.82
C VAL A 191 -9.42 1.31 0.76
N ALA A 192 -8.51 2.20 0.38
CA ALA A 192 -8.80 3.60 0.10
C ALA A 192 -8.50 3.93 -1.37
N ASP A 193 -9.49 4.47 -2.06
CA ASP A 193 -9.34 5.09 -3.38
C ASP A 193 -9.21 6.61 -3.19
N PRO A 194 -8.06 7.21 -3.54
CA PRO A 194 -7.80 8.62 -3.29
C PRO A 194 -8.52 9.54 -4.31
N ASP A 195 -9.31 8.97 -5.22
CA ASP A 195 -9.81 9.60 -6.45
C ASP A 195 -8.65 9.91 -7.42
N ILE A 196 -8.89 10.70 -8.47
CA ILE A 196 -7.82 11.16 -9.36
C ILE A 196 -6.95 12.16 -8.58
N VAL A 197 -5.75 11.76 -8.16
CA VAL A 197 -4.77 12.62 -7.46
C VAL A 197 -3.58 12.85 -8.37
N SER A 198 -3.05 14.08 -8.40
CA SER A 198 -1.70 14.31 -8.93
C SER A 198 -0.71 13.70 -7.96
N THR A 199 -0.29 12.49 -8.29
CA THR A 199 0.84 11.85 -7.62
C THR A 199 2.00 11.89 -8.60
N GLY A 200 3.23 12.05 -8.10
CA GLY A 200 4.45 11.99 -8.91
C GLY A 200 4.63 10.68 -9.71
N ILE A 201 3.76 9.71 -9.48
CA ILE A 201 3.56 8.47 -10.24
C ILE A 201 3.19 8.74 -11.71
N ILE A 202 2.70 9.95 -12.06
CA ILE A 202 2.32 10.34 -13.42
C ILE A 202 3.50 10.97 -14.22
N ARG A 203 4.73 11.03 -13.67
CA ARG A 203 5.87 11.60 -14.42
C ARG A 203 6.45 10.61 -15.42
N GLN A 204 6.12 10.79 -16.70
CA GLN A 204 6.59 10.03 -17.87
C GLN A 204 8.06 10.30 -18.25
N GLY A 205 8.77 11.16 -17.53
CA GLY A 205 10.20 11.43 -17.76
C GLY A 205 10.46 12.24 -19.03
N ASN A 206 9.40 12.79 -19.64
CA ASN A 206 9.47 13.73 -20.75
C ASN A 206 8.77 15.01 -20.33
N ILE A 207 9.55 16.07 -20.11
CA ILE A 207 9.10 17.37 -19.58
C ILE A 207 7.92 17.96 -20.35
N VAL A 208 7.81 17.70 -21.67
CA VAL A 208 6.72 18.24 -22.49
C VAL A 208 5.44 17.44 -22.30
N VAL A 209 5.53 16.11 -22.28
CA VAL A 209 4.39 15.20 -22.08
C VAL A 209 3.88 15.25 -20.63
N ASP A 210 4.79 15.41 -19.68
CA ASP A 210 4.47 15.57 -18.26
C ASP A 210 3.75 16.88 -18.02
N LYS A 211 4.21 17.97 -18.63
CA LYS A 211 3.49 19.26 -18.61
C LYS A 211 2.14 19.19 -19.30
N LEU A 212 2.01 18.43 -20.40
CA LEU A 212 0.75 18.29 -21.13
C LEU A 212 -0.27 17.41 -20.39
N CYS A 213 0.17 16.32 -19.75
CA CYS A 213 -0.66 15.48 -18.88
C CYS A 213 -1.04 16.23 -17.60
N ASP A 214 -0.12 16.94 -16.97
CA ASP A 214 -0.41 17.81 -15.83
C ASP A 214 -1.41 18.91 -16.21
N TRP A 215 -1.32 19.46 -17.43
CA TRP A 215 -2.25 20.47 -17.93
C TRP A 215 -3.65 19.90 -18.25
N PHE A 216 -3.73 18.71 -18.86
CA PHE A 216 -5.00 18.06 -19.20
C PHE A 216 -5.77 17.52 -17.99
N PHE A 217 -5.06 17.03 -16.96
CA PHE A 217 -5.70 16.44 -15.77
C PHE A 217 -5.85 17.42 -14.59
N ARG A 218 -5.22 18.61 -14.64
CA ARG A 218 -5.22 19.62 -13.56
C ARG A 218 -6.61 20.00 -13.00
N PRO A 219 -7.70 20.08 -13.78
CA PRO A 219 -9.03 20.42 -13.25
C PRO A 219 -9.69 19.31 -12.41
N ILE A 220 -9.19 18.07 -12.49
CA ILE A 220 -9.78 16.86 -11.88
C ILE A 220 -8.82 16.25 -10.83
N ILE A 221 -7.64 16.85 -10.67
CA ILE A 221 -6.57 16.42 -9.79
C ILE A 221 -6.85 16.90 -8.37
N ASN A 222 -7.07 15.95 -7.47
CA ASN A 222 -7.04 16.19 -6.03
C ASN A 222 -5.61 16.50 -5.58
N THR A 223 -5.46 17.35 -4.56
CA THR A 223 -4.17 17.60 -3.92
C THR A 223 -3.69 16.36 -3.14
N PRO A 224 -2.39 16.21 -2.84
CA PRO A 224 -1.92 15.13 -1.96
C PRO A 224 -2.66 15.06 -0.62
N GLU A 225 -3.08 16.19 -0.06
CA GLU A 225 -3.88 16.26 1.17
C GLU A 225 -5.25 15.61 0.98
N GLN A 226 -5.93 15.92 -0.13
CA GLN A 226 -7.23 15.33 -0.47
C GLN A 226 -7.11 13.83 -0.74
N GLY A 227 -6.03 13.40 -1.41
CA GLY A 227 -5.72 11.99 -1.64
C GLY A 227 -5.45 11.23 -0.34
N ALA A 228 -4.67 11.84 0.56
CA ALA A 228 -4.33 11.27 1.86
C ALA A 228 -5.55 11.13 2.78
N ALA A 229 -6.51 12.07 2.69
CA ALA A 229 -7.66 12.16 3.59
C ALA A 229 -8.50 10.89 3.63
N THR A 230 -8.67 10.18 2.50
CA THR A 230 -9.51 8.97 2.45
C THR A 230 -8.88 7.82 3.22
N MET A 231 -7.56 7.60 3.06
CA MET A 231 -6.83 6.58 3.81
C MET A 231 -6.78 6.92 5.31
N LEU A 232 -6.50 8.18 5.65
CA LEU A 232 -6.50 8.64 7.05
C LEU A 232 -7.87 8.51 7.70
N ALA A 233 -8.95 8.84 6.99
CA ALA A 233 -10.30 8.66 7.50
C ALA A 233 -10.57 7.20 7.87
N ALA A 234 -10.26 6.27 6.95
CA ALA A 234 -10.44 4.83 7.18
C ALA A 234 -9.59 4.30 8.34
N ALA A 235 -8.38 4.85 8.54
CA ALA A 235 -7.48 4.43 9.61
C ALA A 235 -7.87 5.02 10.98
N LEU A 236 -8.27 6.30 11.04
CA LEU A 236 -8.31 7.05 12.30
C LEU A 236 -9.71 7.36 12.83
N LYS A 237 -10.74 7.46 11.99
CA LYS A 237 -12.05 7.88 12.49
C LYS A 237 -12.68 6.81 13.39
N PRO A 238 -13.21 7.16 14.58
CA PRO A 238 -13.91 6.22 15.45
C PRO A 238 -15.13 5.57 14.79
N GLU A 239 -15.83 6.30 13.92
CA GLU A 239 -17.02 5.80 13.19
C GLU A 239 -16.74 4.61 12.26
N PHE A 240 -15.47 4.33 11.95
CA PHE A 240 -15.06 3.18 11.14
C PHE A 240 -14.40 2.06 11.96
N GLU A 241 -14.52 2.11 13.29
CA GLU A 241 -14.10 1.00 14.14
C GLU A 241 -14.85 -0.29 13.80
N GLY A 242 -14.14 -1.41 13.73
CA GLY A 242 -14.70 -2.71 13.36
C GLY A 242 -15.09 -2.85 11.88
N VAL A 243 -15.01 -1.79 11.06
CA VAL A 243 -15.28 -1.86 9.63
C VAL A 243 -14.13 -2.60 8.94
N THR A 244 -14.44 -3.69 8.25
CA THR A 244 -13.46 -4.51 7.52
C THR A 244 -14.01 -4.93 6.15
N GLY A 245 -13.13 -5.14 5.17
CA GLY A 245 -13.48 -5.48 3.79
C GLY A 245 -14.11 -4.33 3.00
N ALA A 246 -14.05 -3.10 3.49
CA ALA A 246 -14.72 -1.95 2.92
C ALA A 246 -13.86 -1.22 1.87
N TYR A 247 -14.55 -0.61 0.90
CA TYR A 247 -13.97 0.30 -0.09
C TYR A 247 -14.26 1.74 0.32
N PHE A 248 -13.23 2.51 0.63
CA PHE A 248 -13.34 3.92 0.99
C PHE A 248 -13.08 4.82 -0.22
N LYS A 249 -13.96 5.81 -0.41
CA LYS A 249 -13.79 6.88 -1.40
C LYS A 249 -14.44 8.16 -0.90
N LYS A 250 -13.75 9.28 -1.05
CA LYS A 250 -14.19 10.60 -0.50
C LYS A 250 -14.52 10.49 1.00
N GLN A 251 -13.63 9.83 1.76
CA GLN A 251 -13.77 9.57 3.20
C GLN A 251 -15.04 8.82 3.64
N LYS A 252 -15.71 8.10 2.74
CA LYS A 252 -16.92 7.33 3.04
C LYS A 252 -16.80 5.91 2.52
N VAL A 253 -17.47 4.96 3.18
CA VAL A 253 -17.66 3.61 2.66
C VAL A 253 -18.55 3.67 1.42
N LYS A 254 -18.09 3.07 0.33
CA LYS A 254 -18.81 2.94 -0.94
C LYS A 254 -18.83 1.49 -1.38
N LYS A 255 -19.83 1.12 -2.19
CA LYS A 255 -19.89 -0.20 -2.83
C LYS A 255 -19.36 -0.08 -4.27
N PRO A 256 -18.28 -0.79 -4.64
CA PRO A 256 -17.86 -0.87 -6.03
C PRO A 256 -18.87 -1.69 -6.86
N LYS A 257 -18.65 -1.81 -8.17
CA LYS A 257 -19.54 -2.62 -9.03
C LYS A 257 -19.53 -4.10 -8.57
N LYS A 258 -20.71 -4.75 -8.59
CA LYS A 258 -20.91 -6.14 -8.12
C LYS A 258 -19.90 -7.14 -8.67
N ARG A 259 -19.54 -7.02 -9.95
CA ARG A 259 -18.58 -7.90 -10.60
C ARG A 259 -17.20 -7.97 -9.91
N TYR A 260 -16.81 -6.94 -9.15
CA TYR A 260 -15.50 -6.93 -8.52
C TYR A 260 -15.51 -7.62 -7.15
N TYR A 261 -16.49 -7.33 -6.29
CA TYR A 261 -16.52 -7.94 -4.96
C TYR A 261 -17.12 -9.36 -4.93
N ASN A 262 -17.79 -9.80 -6.01
CA ASN A 262 -18.33 -11.17 -6.13
C ASN A 262 -17.44 -12.12 -6.96
N ASN A 263 -16.26 -11.69 -7.43
CA ASN A 263 -15.39 -12.58 -8.21
C ASN A 263 -14.53 -13.47 -7.30
N ILE A 264 -15.17 -14.46 -6.68
CA ILE A 264 -14.53 -15.37 -5.72
C ILE A 264 -13.41 -16.15 -6.39
N ALA A 265 -13.62 -16.67 -7.61
CA ALA A 265 -12.63 -17.45 -8.33
C ALA A 265 -11.34 -16.67 -8.64
N GLU A 266 -11.44 -15.43 -9.12
CA GLU A 266 -10.27 -14.58 -9.39
C GLU A 266 -9.53 -14.20 -8.09
N ARG A 267 -10.26 -14.04 -6.98
CA ARG A 267 -9.70 -13.80 -5.64
C ARG A 267 -8.96 -15.02 -5.10
N GLU A 268 -9.55 -16.21 -5.20
CA GLU A 268 -8.90 -17.46 -4.75
C GLU A 268 -7.67 -17.78 -5.58
N LEU A 269 -7.74 -17.60 -6.90
CA LEU A 269 -6.60 -17.73 -7.79
C LEU A 269 -5.46 -16.81 -7.34
N LEU A 270 -5.76 -15.52 -7.08
CA LEU A 270 -4.76 -14.56 -6.61
C LEU A 270 -4.06 -15.02 -5.33
N ILE A 271 -4.80 -15.52 -4.35
CA ILE A 271 -4.21 -15.99 -3.08
C ILE A 271 -3.34 -17.21 -3.32
N LYS A 272 -3.82 -18.17 -4.12
CA LYS A 272 -3.06 -19.37 -4.49
C LYS A 272 -1.72 -19.01 -5.14
N ILE A 273 -1.73 -18.20 -6.20
CA ILE A 273 -0.49 -17.83 -6.89
C ILE A 273 0.46 -17.04 -5.99
N SER A 274 -0.07 -16.22 -5.07
CA SER A 274 0.77 -15.46 -4.14
C SER A 274 1.51 -16.38 -3.18
N GLN A 275 0.80 -17.35 -2.59
CA GLN A 275 1.40 -18.35 -1.70
C GLN A 275 2.39 -19.25 -2.42
N GLU A 276 2.08 -19.68 -3.65
CA GLU A 276 2.99 -20.47 -4.46
C GLU A 276 4.26 -19.70 -4.81
N THR A 277 4.14 -18.41 -5.16
CA THR A 277 5.29 -17.54 -5.43
C THR A 277 6.17 -17.37 -4.19
N LEU A 278 5.59 -17.16 -3.00
CA LEU A 278 6.38 -17.09 -1.77
C LEU A 278 7.13 -18.40 -1.48
N ARG A 279 6.46 -19.55 -1.57
CA ARG A 279 7.10 -20.86 -1.37
C ARG A 279 8.23 -21.11 -2.37
N LYS A 280 8.05 -20.73 -3.64
CA LYS A 280 9.10 -20.84 -4.67
C LYS A 280 10.33 -19.98 -4.36
N ASN A 281 10.15 -18.89 -3.61
CA ASN A 281 11.21 -18.02 -3.13
C ASN A 281 11.67 -18.36 -1.69
N GLY A 282 11.31 -19.52 -1.15
CA GLY A 282 11.78 -19.97 0.17
C GLY A 282 11.14 -19.25 1.36
N ILE A 283 10.00 -18.60 1.18
CA ILE A 283 9.31 -17.81 2.22
C ILE A 283 8.05 -18.52 2.69
N GLU A 284 7.94 -18.70 4.01
CA GLU A 284 6.78 -19.27 4.70
C GLU A 284 6.18 -18.24 5.68
N LEU A 285 4.88 -17.97 5.55
CA LEU A 285 4.12 -16.97 6.32
C LEU A 285 2.77 -17.52 6.79
#